data_AF-A0A9J6GBP3-F1
#
_entry.id   AF-A0A9J6GBP3-F1
#
_cell.length_a   1.000
_cell.length_b   1.000
_cell.length_c   1.000
_cell.angle_alpha   90.00
_cell.angle_beta   90.00
_cell.angle_gamma   90.00
#
_symmetry.space_group_name_H-M   'P 1'
#
loop_
_entity.id
_entity.type
_entity.pdbx_description
1 polymer ?
#
loop_
_entity_poly.entity_id
_entity_poly.type
_entity_poly.pdbx_seq_one_letter_code
_entity_poly.pdbx_strand_id
1 'polypeptide(L)' 'MPKILTRYQPSEIYNADETGLFYQMLLNRTLALKGDRCHGGKQSKLHITALLCVNMDASDKRVRVKEGRGLLPEEIKE' A
#
# COMPACT_ATOMS: atom_id res chain seq x y z
N MET A 1 4.02 27.41 10.29
CA MET A 1 2.68 26.78 10.23
C MET A 1 1.85 27.51 9.18
N PRO A 2 1.26 26.82 8.19
CA PRO A 2 0.39 27.44 7.19
C PRO A 2 -0.76 28.18 7.87
N LYS A 3 -1.00 29.45 7.52
CA LYS A 3 -2.09 30.27 8.09
C LYS A 3 -3.50 29.67 7.85
N ILE A 4 -3.64 28.74 6.91
CA ILE A 4 -4.90 28.06 6.63
C ILE A 4 -5.32 27.11 7.76
N LEU A 5 -4.36 26.51 8.48
CA LEU A 5 -4.67 25.55 9.55
C LEU A 5 -5.36 26.20 10.75
N THR A 6 -5.18 27.51 10.97
CA THR A 6 -5.83 28.23 12.08
C THR A 6 -7.34 28.38 11.90
N ARG A 7 -7.89 28.01 10.74
CA ARG A 7 -9.33 28.06 10.44
C ARG A 7 -10.06 26.76 10.82
N TYR A 8 -9.32 25.70 11.13
CA TYR A 8 -9.85 24.37 11.39
C TYR A 8 -9.48 23.93 12.80
N GLN A 9 -10.36 23.16 13.44
CA GLN A 9 -10.04 22.50 14.70
C GLN A 9 -9.06 21.34 14.45
N PRO A 10 -8.25 20.94 15.44
CA PRO A 10 -7.38 19.77 15.31
C PRO A 10 -8.11 18.48 14.89
N SER A 11 -9.35 18.31 15.33
CA SER A 11 -10.21 17.17 14.97
C SER A 11 -10.63 17.15 13.48
N GLU A 12 -10.51 18.28 12.78
CA GLU A 12 -10.90 18.46 11.38
C GLU A 12 -9.71 18.38 10.41
N ILE A 13 -8.47 18.36 10.93
CA ILE A 13 -7.26 18.30 10.12
C ILE A 13 -6.82 16.84 10.03
N TYR A 14 -6.89 16.24 8.84
CA TYR A 14 -6.49 14.86 8.59
C TYR A 14 -5.19 14.76 7.82
N ASN A 15 -4.39 13.76 8.17
CA ASN A 15 -3.35 13.24 7.31
C ASN A 15 -3.80 11.87 6.77
N ALA A 16 -3.49 11.58 5.51
CA ALA A 16 -3.74 10.29 4.90
C ALA A 16 -2.49 9.81 4.17
N ASP A 17 -2.20 8.51 4.29
CA ASP A 17 -1.08 7.88 3.60
C ASP A 17 -1.43 6.45 3.18
N GLU A 18 -0.84 6.00 2.08
CA GLU A 18 -1.10 4.68 1.50
C GLU A 18 0.10 3.76 1.75
N THR A 19 -0.17 2.60 2.38
CA THR A 19 0.85 1.58 2.64
C THR A 19 0.52 0.29 1.89
N GLY A 20 1.51 -0.25 1.17
CA GLY A 20 1.40 -1.50 0.41
C GLY A 20 2.14 -2.64 1.09
N LEU A 21 1.42 -3.72 1.43
CA LEU A 21 1.99 -4.98 1.91
C LEU A 21 1.95 -6.02 0.78
N PHE A 22 3.11 -6.50 0.37
CA PHE A 22 3.21 -7.60 -0.59
C PHE A 22 3.32 -8.93 0.18
N TYR A 23 2.39 -9.85 -0.06
CA TYR A 23 2.43 -11.19 0.52
C TYR A 23 2.40 -12.24 -0.60
N GLN A 24 3.04 -13.39 -0.38
CA GLN A 24 3.31 -14.38 -1.44
C GLN A 24 4.25 -13.88 -2.56
N MET A 25 5.14 -12.93 -2.29
CA MET A 25 6.35 -12.79 -3.11
C MET A 25 7.23 -14.02 -2.86
N LEU A 26 7.05 -15.07 -3.66
CA LEU A 26 8.09 -16.09 -3.81
C LEU A 26 9.38 -15.35 -4.16
N LEU A 27 10.41 -15.55 -3.35
CA LEU A 27 11.72 -14.95 -3.57
C LEU A 27 12.15 -15.30 -4.99
N ASN A 28 12.27 -14.28 -5.86
CA ASN A 28 12.56 -14.39 -7.29
C ASN A 28 13.94 -15.02 -7.60
N ARG A 29 14.61 -15.58 -6.59
CA ARG A 29 15.90 -16.25 -6.68
C ARG A 29 15.77 -17.65 -6.09
N THR A 30 15.08 -18.52 -6.81
CA THR A 30 15.56 -19.90 -6.84
C THR A 30 16.98 -19.84 -7.41
N LEU A 31 17.96 -20.37 -6.68
CA LEU A 31 19.24 -20.75 -7.27
C LEU A 31 18.91 -21.77 -8.36
N ALA A 32 18.71 -21.31 -9.59
CA ALA A 32 18.44 -22.20 -10.71
C ALA A 32 19.70 -23.06 -10.89
N LEU A 33 19.57 -24.34 -10.57
CA LEU A 33 20.62 -25.32 -10.83
C LEU A 33 20.78 -25.43 -12.36
N LYS A 34 22.03 -25.52 -12.81
CA LYS A 34 22.37 -25.66 -14.23
C LYS A 34 21.72 -26.94 -14.77
N GLY A 35 20.60 -26.81 -15.49
CA GLY A 35 19.85 -27.93 -16.06
C GLY A 35 18.33 -27.89 -15.83
N ASP A 36 17.82 -27.02 -14.96
CA ASP A 36 16.38 -26.94 -14.69
C ASP A 36 15.62 -26.21 -15.80
N ARG A 37 14.44 -26.76 -16.17
CA ARG A 37 13.52 -26.11 -17.12
C ARG A 37 12.83 -24.92 -16.43
N CYS A 38 13.33 -23.72 -16.70
CA CYS A 38 12.72 -22.47 -16.23
C CYS A 38 11.34 -22.24 -16.87
N HIS A 39 10.27 -22.60 -16.17
CA HIS A 39 8.91 -22.23 -16.52
C HIS A 39 8.65 -20.83 -15.95
N GLY A 40 9.00 -19.80 -16.71
CA GLY A 40 8.83 -18.38 -16.37
C GLY A 40 7.37 -17.96 -16.33
N GLY A 41 6.62 -18.42 -15.31
CA GLY A 41 5.33 -17.86 -14.96
C GLY A 41 5.53 -16.56 -14.20
N LYS A 42 4.96 -15.47 -14.69
CA LYS A 42 4.90 -14.17 -14.00
C LYS A 42 4.05 -14.35 -12.74
N GLN A 43 4.69 -14.62 -11.60
CA GLN A 43 4.00 -14.92 -10.35
C GLN A 43 3.07 -13.76 -9.99
N SER A 44 1.80 -14.07 -9.75
CA SER A 44 0.80 -13.12 -9.27
C SER A 44 1.30 -12.50 -7.98
N LYS A 45 1.75 -11.23 -8.02
CA LYS A 45 2.02 -10.47 -6.81
C LYS A 45 0.69 -10.13 -6.17
N LEU A 46 0.36 -10.85 -5.10
CA LEU A 46 -0.73 -10.50 -4.23
C LEU A 46 -0.25 -9.35 -3.34
N HIS A 47 -0.92 -8.21 -3.43
CA HIS A 47 -0.62 -7.07 -2.59
C HIS A 47 -1.89 -6.62 -1.88
N ILE A 48 -1.71 -6.18 -0.65
CA ILE A 48 -2.74 -5.54 0.15
C ILE A 48 -2.32 -4.09 0.26
N THR A 49 -3.16 -3.20 -0.21
CA THR A 49 -2.96 -1.76 -0.08
C THR A 49 -3.89 -1.24 0.99
N ALA A 50 -3.37 -0.53 1.98
CA ALA A 50 -4.15 0.12 3.02
C ALA A 50 -3.99 1.64 2.94
N LEU A 51 -5.10 2.37 2.84
CA LEU A 51 -5.14 3.82 3.03
C LEU A 51 -5.45 4.08 4.49
N LEU A 52 -4.48 4.67 5.19
CA LEU A 52 -4.56 5.05 6.59
C LEU A 52 -4.84 6.55 6.67
N CYS A 53 -5.86 6.95 7.43
CA CYS A 53 -6.23 8.36 7.59
C CYS A 53 -6.52 8.66 9.06
N VAL A 54 -5.88 9.68 9.62
CA VAL A 54 -5.97 10.03 11.05
C VAL A 54 -6.00 11.54 11.20
N ASN A 55 -6.85 12.05 12.10
CA ASN A 55 -6.89 13.47 12.43
C ASN A 55 -5.78 13.90 13.41
N MET A 56 -5.55 15.21 13.48
CA MET A 56 -4.41 15.79 14.19
C MET A 56 -4.41 15.50 15.70
N ASP A 57 -5.59 15.39 16.31
CA ASP A 57 -5.76 15.02 17.73
C ASP A 57 -5.92 13.51 17.98
N ALA A 58 -5.84 12.70 16.91
CA ALA A 58 -5.96 11.25 16.91
C ALA A 58 -7.30 10.69 17.46
N SER A 59 -8.34 11.53 17.57
CA SER A 59 -9.68 11.12 18.00
C SER A 59 -10.44 10.30 16.95
N ASP A 60 -10.13 10.47 15.66
CA ASP A 60 -10.72 9.72 14.55
C ASP A 60 -9.62 9.05 13.70
N LYS A 61 -9.76 7.73 13.52
CA LYS A 61 -8.84 6.88 12.75
C LYS A 61 -9.65 6.06 11.77
N ARG A 62 -9.32 6.19 10.49
CA ARG A 62 -10.01 5.52 9.39
C ARG A 62 -9.02 4.69 8.60
N VAL A 63 -9.40 3.45 8.32
CA VAL A 63 -8.58 2.52 7.54
C VAL A 63 -9.43 1.93 6.43
N ARG A 64 -8.92 1.98 5.20
CA ARG A 64 -9.49 1.25 4.06
C ARG A 64 -8.45 0.29 3.52
N VAL A 65 -8.86 -0.96 3.30
CA VAL A 65 -7.97 -2.02 2.80
C VAL A 65 -8.51 -2.51 1.46
N LYS A 66 -7.64 -2.61 0.46
CA LYS A 66 -7.92 -3.18 -0.85
C LYS A 66 -6.95 -4.33 -1.11
N GLU A 67 -7.48 -5.47 -1.55
CA GLU A 67 -6.66 -6.56 -2.09
C GLU A 67 -6.49 -6.35 -3.60
N GLY A 68 -5.23 -6.35 -4.06
CA GLY A 68 -4.87 -6.25 -5.46
C GLY A 68 -4.14 -7.50 -5.95
N ARG A 69 -4.51 -7.97 -7.13
CA ARG A 69 -3.79 -8.99 -7.91
C ARG A 69 -3.25 -8.33 -9.17
N GLY A 70 -1.93 -8.13 -9.29
CA GLY A 70 -1.40 -7.37 -10.41
C GLY A 70 0.12 -7.21 -10.43
N LEU A 71 0.63 -6.63 -11.52
CA LEU A 71 2.05 -6.38 -11.73
C LEU A 71 2.38 -4.93 -11.46
N LEU A 72 3.04 -4.69 -10.32
CA LEU A 72 3.35 -3.35 -9.80
C LEU A 72 2.08 -2.55 -9.46
N PRO A 73 2.15 -1.54 -8.59
CA PRO A 73 0.95 -0.89 -8.07
C PRO A 73 0.21 -0.18 -9.20
N GLU A 74 -1.06 -0.52 -9.40
CA GLU A 74 -1.97 0.32 -10.17
C GLU A 74 -2.32 1.52 -9.28
N GLU A 75 -1.98 2.72 -9.74
CA GLU A 75 -2.33 3.97 -9.06
C GLU A 75 -3.85 3.99 -8.80
N ILE A 76 -4.24 4.20 -7.53
CA ILE A 76 -5.64 4.41 -7.18
C ILE A 76 -6.05 5.75 -7.81
N LYS A 77 -6.77 5.68 -8.93
CA LYS A 77 -7.40 6.88 -9.51
C LYS A 77 -8.46 7.40 -8.55
N GLU A 78 -8.25 8.65 -8.13
CA GLU A 78 -9.11 9.46 -7.27
C GLU A 78 -10.51 9.66 -7.88
#